data_AF-A0A4Q8BBU0-F1
#
_entry.id   AF-A0A4Q8BBU0-F1
#
_cell.length_a   1.000
_cell.length_b   1.000
_cell.length_c   1.000
_cell.angle_alpha   90.00
_cell.angle_beta   90.00
_cell.angle_gamma   90.00
#
_symmetry.space_group_name_H-M   'P 1'
#
loop_
_entity.id
_entity.type
_entity.pdbx_description
1 polymer ?
#
loop_
_entity_poly.entity_id
_entity_poly.type
_entity_poly.pdbx_seq_one_letter_code
_entity_poly.pdbx_strand_id
1 'polypeptide(L)'
;MPEAPEPPGDTFAERLDWLFRTSRDPAGRPYSVRYVATELTRRGCRISHTHLSNLRQGRAPDPRRSVVDAIAGFFGRPPAFFAEQAGSQDEGDLVHALADPHIKQVAMRLADARLSPEGHAAVVAMIEQVQRLEAAARRRRDDQRHDLERSAAGD
;
A
#
# COMPACT_ATOMS: atom_id res chain seq x y z
N MET A 1 -37.38 8.60 -3.65
CA MET A 1 -36.71 7.73 -2.65
C MET A 1 -35.33 8.32 -2.45
N PRO A 2 -34.85 8.57 -1.21
CA PRO A 2 -33.49 9.05 -1.04
C PRO A 2 -32.54 7.94 -1.50
N GLU A 3 -31.74 8.27 -2.51
CA GLU A 3 -30.70 7.44 -3.09
C GLU A 3 -29.81 6.91 -1.95
N ALA A 4 -29.76 5.59 -1.79
CA ALA A 4 -28.84 4.99 -0.83
C ALA A 4 -27.42 5.47 -1.21
N PRO A 5 -26.60 5.93 -0.25
CA PRO A 5 -25.28 6.42 -0.57
C PRO A 5 -24.52 5.33 -1.31
N GLU A 6 -23.98 5.66 -2.48
CA GLU A 6 -23.21 4.74 -3.32
C GLU A 6 -22.18 3.98 -2.46
N PRO A 7 -21.91 2.70 -2.79
CA PRO A 7 -20.94 1.92 -2.03
C PRO A 7 -19.61 2.68 -1.95
N PRO A 8 -18.94 2.64 -0.78
CA PRO A 8 -17.67 3.33 -0.63
C PRO A 8 -16.68 2.79 -1.68
N GLY A 9 -15.87 3.68 -2.25
CA GLY A 9 -14.82 3.30 -3.21
C GLY A 9 -13.81 2.31 -2.61
N ASP A 10 -12.90 1.82 -3.45
CA ASP A 10 -11.99 0.74 -3.05
C ASP A 10 -10.89 1.23 -2.11
N THR A 11 -10.51 2.51 -2.20
CA THR A 11 -9.37 3.06 -1.45
C THR A 11 -9.71 3.48 -0.02
N PHE A 12 -8.68 3.53 0.83
CA PHE A 12 -8.81 4.09 2.19
C PHE A 12 -9.40 5.51 2.19
N ALA A 13 -8.93 6.37 1.28
CA ALA A 13 -9.35 7.76 1.17
C ALA A 13 -10.84 7.89 0.84
N GLU A 14 -11.34 7.11 -0.12
CA GLU A 14 -12.74 7.10 -0.54
C GLU A 14 -13.65 6.58 0.58
N ARG A 15 -13.25 5.50 1.25
CA ARG A 15 -13.96 4.95 2.42
C ARG A 15 -14.04 5.96 3.55
N LEU A 16 -12.94 6.66 3.82
CA LEU A 16 -12.89 7.69 4.85
C LEU A 16 -13.77 8.89 4.47
N ASP A 17 -13.69 9.39 3.24
CA ASP A 17 -14.51 10.51 2.80
C ASP A 17 -16.00 10.16 2.82
N TRP A 18 -16.35 8.94 2.40
CA TRP A 18 -17.71 8.42 2.49
C TRP A 18 -18.23 8.44 3.93
N LEU A 19 -17.42 8.02 4.92
CA LEU A 19 -17.83 8.08 6.33
C LEU A 19 -18.06 9.50 6.81
N PHE A 20 -17.25 10.47 6.38
CA PHE A 20 -17.49 11.88 6.69
C PHE A 20 -18.78 12.41 6.04
N ARG A 21 -19.13 11.93 4.84
CA ARG A 21 -20.34 12.34 4.10
C ARG A 21 -21.61 11.69 4.62
N THR A 22 -21.55 10.45 5.11
CA THR A 22 -22.73 9.68 5.54
C THR A 22 -22.95 9.70 7.04
N SER A 23 -21.89 9.81 7.85
CA SER A 23 -22.01 9.84 9.31
C SER A 23 -22.43 11.23 9.80
N ARG A 24 -23.19 11.25 10.89
CA ARG A 24 -23.62 12.47 11.57
C ARG A 24 -23.25 12.38 13.04
N ASP A 25 -22.98 13.53 13.66
CA ASP A 25 -22.81 13.64 15.10
C ASP A 25 -24.13 13.29 15.83
N PRO A 26 -24.10 13.08 17.15
CA PRO A 26 -25.33 12.83 17.93
C PRO A 26 -26.38 13.93 17.83
N ALA A 27 -26.01 15.13 17.37
CA ALA A 27 -26.91 16.25 17.12
C ALA A 27 -27.38 16.35 15.65
N GLY A 28 -27.07 15.34 14.82
CA GLY A 28 -27.48 15.26 13.41
C GLY A 28 -26.64 16.10 12.45
N ARG A 29 -25.51 16.68 12.88
CA ARG A 29 -24.65 17.53 12.05
C ARG A 29 -23.50 16.74 11.41
N PRO A 30 -22.99 17.16 10.24
CA PRO A 30 -21.80 16.54 9.65
C PRO A 30 -20.58 16.68 10.55
N TYR A 31 -19.74 15.64 10.60
CA TYR A 31 -18.47 15.71 11.31
C TYR A 31 -17.48 16.64 10.62
N SER A 32 -16.88 17.57 11.36
CA SER A 32 -15.76 18.36 10.86
C SER A 32 -14.43 17.64 11.08
N VAL A 33 -13.50 17.76 10.12
CA VAL A 33 -12.16 17.15 10.23
C VAL A 33 -11.45 17.57 11.52
N ARG A 34 -11.58 18.85 11.90
CA ARG A 34 -10.97 19.41 13.10
C ARG A 34 -11.53 18.79 14.39
N TYR A 35 -12.84 18.57 14.43
CA TYR A 35 -13.50 17.91 15.55
C TYR A 35 -13.03 16.46 15.68
N VAL A 36 -13.07 15.69 14.58
CA VAL A 36 -12.65 14.28 14.58
C VAL A 36 -11.18 14.14 15.00
N ALA A 37 -10.28 14.94 14.44
CA ALA A 37 -8.86 14.90 14.80
C ALA A 37 -8.60 15.20 16.29
N THR A 38 -9.36 16.16 16.85
CA THR A 38 -9.27 16.51 18.27
C THR A 38 -9.76 15.36 19.15
N GLU A 39 -10.87 14.73 18.78
CA GLU A 39 -11.45 13.62 19.51
C GLU A 39 -10.57 12.36 19.44
N LEU A 40 -9.99 12.06 18.28
CA LEU A 40 -8.99 10.99 18.11
C LEU A 40 -7.76 11.24 18.98
N THR A 41 -7.28 12.49 19.04
CA THR A 41 -6.15 12.88 19.88
C THR A 41 -6.48 12.72 21.37
N ARG A 42 -7.70 13.08 21.80
CA ARG A 42 -8.16 12.86 23.19
C ARG A 42 -8.19 11.38 23.56
N ARG A 43 -8.47 10.49 22.60
CA ARG A 43 -8.48 9.03 22.77
C ARG A 43 -7.09 8.39 22.65
N GLY A 44 -6.02 9.19 22.58
CA GLY A 44 -4.63 8.72 22.55
C GLY A 44 -4.03 8.55 21.14
N CYS A 45 -4.80 8.77 20.07
CA CYS A 45 -4.29 8.75 18.70
C CYS A 45 -3.87 10.16 18.26
N ARG A 46 -2.58 10.50 18.40
CA ARG A 46 -2.05 11.81 17.98
C ARG A 46 -2.12 11.97 16.45
N ILE A 47 -3.16 12.66 15.97
CA ILE A 47 -3.36 12.97 14.56
C ILE A 47 -3.72 14.45 14.38
N SER A 48 -3.05 15.13 13.46
CA SER A 48 -3.39 16.52 13.13
C SER A 48 -4.59 16.57 12.18
N HIS A 49 -5.37 17.65 12.26
CA HIS A 49 -6.48 17.89 11.33
C HIS A 49 -6.01 17.97 9.87
N THR A 50 -4.82 18.52 9.63
CA THR A 50 -4.19 18.57 8.31
C THR A 50 -3.87 17.17 7.80
N HIS A 51 -3.27 16.30 8.63
CA HIS A 51 -2.97 14.93 8.25
C HIS A 51 -4.26 14.14 7.95
N LEU A 52 -5.29 14.29 8.79
CA LEU A 52 -6.60 13.67 8.55
C LEU A 52 -7.28 14.18 7.26
N SER A 53 -7.13 15.47 6.94
CA SER A 53 -7.61 16.02 5.66
C SER A 53 -6.85 15.46 4.47
N ASN A 54 -5.53 15.30 4.58
CA ASN A 54 -4.71 14.73 3.51
C ASN A 54 -5.04 13.25 3.29
N LEU A 55 -5.31 12.50 4.36
CA LEU A 55 -5.78 11.11 4.29
C LEU A 55 -7.12 10.99 3.56
N ARG A 56 -8.08 11.88 3.85
CA ARG A 56 -9.37 11.93 3.12
C ARG A 56 -9.22 12.21 1.63
N GLN A 57 -8.18 12.96 1.24
CA GLN A 57 -7.94 13.36 -0.14
C GLN A 57 -6.98 12.39 -0.87
N GLY A 58 -6.51 11.32 -0.21
CA GLY A 58 -5.50 10.42 -0.78
C GLY A 58 -4.13 11.09 -1.01
N ARG A 59 -3.87 12.22 -0.36
CA ARG A 59 -2.61 12.99 -0.51
C ARG A 59 -1.56 12.65 0.54
N ALA A 60 -1.94 11.90 1.57
CA ALA A 60 -1.03 11.37 2.58
C ALA A 60 -0.78 9.88 2.30
N PRO A 61 0.41 9.36 2.67
CA PRO A 61 0.67 7.94 2.62
C PRO A 61 -0.28 7.17 3.54
N ASP A 62 -0.41 5.87 3.31
CA ASP A 62 -1.33 5.03 4.07
C ASP A 62 -1.09 5.14 5.58
N PRO A 63 -2.17 5.34 6.36
CA PRO A 63 -2.04 5.53 7.78
C PRO A 63 -1.64 4.21 8.44
N ARG A 64 -0.86 4.32 9.52
CA ARG A 64 -0.52 3.15 10.34
C ARG A 64 -1.78 2.48 10.86
N ARG A 65 -1.72 1.16 11.07
CA ARG A 65 -2.84 0.36 11.58
C ARG A 65 -3.50 0.95 12.84
N SER A 66 -2.72 1.49 13.77
CA SER A 66 -3.22 2.14 14.97
C SER A 66 -4.11 3.37 14.70
N VAL A 67 -3.82 4.13 13.64
CA VAL A 67 -4.62 5.28 13.20
C VAL A 67 -5.91 4.80 12.54
N VAL A 68 -5.82 3.75 11.72
CA VAL A 68 -7.01 3.11 11.10
C VAL A 68 -7.97 2.60 12.17
N ASP A 69 -7.46 1.86 13.16
CA ASP A 69 -8.28 1.32 14.25
C ASP A 69 -8.95 2.44 15.06
N ALA A 70 -8.24 3.54 15.32
CA ALA A 70 -8.79 4.69 16.03
C ALA A 70 -9.89 5.40 15.24
N ILE A 71 -9.69 5.60 13.92
CA ILE A 71 -10.69 6.20 13.03
C ILE A 71 -11.92 5.29 12.93
N ALA A 72 -11.72 3.99 12.74
CA ALA A 72 -12.81 3.00 12.69
C ALA A 72 -13.62 3.00 13.97
N GLY A 73 -12.94 2.96 15.13
CA GLY A 73 -13.58 3.06 16.44
C GLY A 73 -14.33 4.38 16.64
N PHE A 74 -13.86 5.50 16.10
CA PHE A 74 -14.58 6.78 16.15
C PHE A 74 -15.90 6.72 15.37
N PHE A 75 -15.89 6.16 14.15
CA PHE A 75 -17.09 6.06 13.30
C PHE A 75 -17.97 4.85 13.61
N GLY A 76 -17.63 4.05 14.64
CA GLY A 76 -18.39 2.85 15.00
C GLY A 76 -18.34 1.76 13.92
N ARG A 77 -17.27 1.71 13.12
CA ARG A 77 -17.06 0.70 12.09
C ARG A 77 -15.98 -0.29 12.51
N PRO A 78 -16.06 -1.57 12.10
CA PRO A 78 -14.94 -2.48 12.28
C PRO A 78 -13.74 -1.98 11.47
N PRO A 79 -12.48 -2.17 11.93
CA PRO A 79 -11.30 -1.81 11.15
C PRO A 79 -11.26 -2.46 9.76
N ALA A 80 -11.87 -3.64 9.61
CA ALA A 80 -12.06 -4.32 8.34
C ALA A 80 -12.89 -3.52 7.31
N PHE A 81 -13.62 -2.48 7.73
CA PHE A 81 -14.27 -1.55 6.80
C PHE A 81 -13.25 -0.76 5.96
N PHE A 82 -12.09 -0.46 6.55
CA PHE A 82 -10.97 0.20 5.90
C PHE A 82 -9.91 -0.77 5.41
N ALA A 83 -10.05 -2.07 5.71
CA ALA A 83 -9.29 -3.06 4.97
C ALA A 83 -9.76 -2.93 3.53
N GLU A 84 -8.87 -2.43 2.68
CA GLU A 84 -8.99 -2.69 1.26
C GLU A 84 -9.22 -4.20 1.12
N GLN A 85 -10.07 -4.61 0.20
CA GLN A 85 -9.84 -5.90 -0.43
C GLN A 85 -8.37 -5.85 -0.83
N ALA A 86 -7.52 -6.65 -0.17
CA ALA A 86 -6.14 -6.95 -0.50
C ALA A 86 -5.89 -6.80 -2.00
N GLY A 87 -5.58 -5.58 -2.38
CA GLY A 87 -5.53 -5.02 -3.72
C GLY A 87 -4.57 -3.84 -3.73
N SER A 88 -3.82 -3.67 -2.64
CA SER A 88 -2.42 -3.32 -2.75
C SER A 88 -1.83 -4.23 -3.82
N GLN A 89 -1.21 -3.65 -4.84
CA GLN A 89 -0.55 -4.37 -5.92
C GLN A 89 0.29 -5.55 -5.39
N ASP A 90 0.83 -5.46 -4.16
CA ASP A 90 1.56 -6.52 -3.47
C ASP A 90 0.83 -7.85 -3.24
N GLU A 91 -0.47 -7.92 -2.93
CA GLU A 91 -1.13 -9.22 -2.66
C GLU A 91 -1.57 -9.93 -3.96
N GLY A 92 -2.06 -9.16 -4.93
CA GLY A 92 -2.28 -9.66 -6.29
C GLY A 92 -0.98 -10.08 -6.97
N ASP A 93 0.07 -9.26 -6.84
CA ASP A 93 1.41 -9.57 -7.35
C ASP A 93 2.05 -10.72 -6.60
N LEU A 94 1.84 -10.88 -5.29
CA LEU A 94 2.34 -12.05 -4.56
C LEU A 94 1.62 -13.33 -5.01
N VAL A 95 0.30 -13.30 -5.19
CA VAL A 95 -0.46 -14.45 -5.72
C VAL A 95 -0.01 -14.78 -7.14
N HIS A 96 0.19 -13.78 -8.00
CA HIS A 96 0.73 -13.97 -9.34
C HIS A 96 2.18 -14.45 -9.35
N ALA A 97 3.03 -13.91 -8.47
CA ALA A 97 4.43 -14.30 -8.35
C ALA A 97 4.55 -15.73 -7.81
N LEU A 98 3.73 -16.12 -6.84
CA LEU A 98 3.68 -17.50 -6.32
C LEU A 98 3.03 -18.49 -7.30
N ALA A 99 2.34 -18.01 -8.33
CA ALA A 99 1.91 -18.84 -9.45
C ALA A 99 3.08 -19.23 -10.37
N ASP A 100 4.19 -18.47 -10.38
CA ASP A 100 5.41 -18.86 -11.09
C ASP A 100 6.05 -20.10 -10.43
N PRO A 101 6.24 -21.21 -11.17
CA PRO A 101 6.83 -22.44 -10.63
C PRO A 101 8.21 -22.24 -9.99
N HIS A 102 9.03 -21.33 -10.52
CA HIS A 102 10.39 -21.08 -10.03
C HIS A 102 10.36 -20.32 -8.70
N ILE A 103 9.50 -19.30 -8.60
CA ILE A 103 9.31 -18.54 -7.36
C ILE A 103 8.76 -19.44 -6.26
N LYS A 104 7.76 -20.28 -6.60
CA LYS A 104 7.19 -21.27 -5.67
C LYS A 104 8.25 -22.23 -5.14
N GLN A 105 9.14 -22.71 -6.00
CA GLN A 105 10.20 -23.64 -5.60
C GLN A 105 11.22 -23.00 -4.64
N VAL A 106 11.56 -21.73 -4.85
CA VAL A 106 12.44 -20.96 -3.95
C VAL A 106 11.75 -20.72 -2.60
N ALA A 107 10.49 -20.30 -2.64
CA ALA A 107 9.69 -20.08 -1.42
C ALA A 107 9.59 -21.35 -0.56
N MET A 108 9.34 -22.51 -1.17
CA MET A 108 9.30 -23.80 -0.47
C MET A 108 10.63 -24.12 0.22
N ARG A 109 11.76 -23.93 -0.47
CA ARG A 109 13.08 -24.17 0.13
C ARG A 109 13.39 -23.26 1.31
N LEU A 110 12.96 -22.00 1.24
CA LEU A 110 13.13 -21.06 2.36
C LEU A 110 12.28 -21.48 3.56
N ALA A 111 11.04 -21.92 3.33
CA ALA A 111 10.17 -22.42 4.38
C ALA A 111 10.73 -23.68 5.06
N ASP A 112 11.28 -24.61 4.27
CA ASP A 112 11.92 -25.83 4.79
C ASP A 112 13.20 -25.55 5.57
N ALA A 113 14.00 -24.57 5.13
CA ALA A 113 15.27 -24.23 5.75
C ALA A 113 15.15 -23.58 7.12
N ARG A 114 13.96 -23.04 7.48
CA ARG A 114 13.68 -22.38 8.77
C ARG A 114 14.81 -21.44 9.22
N LEU A 115 15.21 -20.54 8.32
CA LEU A 115 16.36 -19.67 8.54
C LEU A 115 16.13 -18.74 9.75
N SER A 116 17.22 -18.32 10.39
CA SER A 116 17.16 -17.22 11.36
C SER A 116 16.90 -15.88 10.64
N PRO A 117 16.54 -14.79 11.34
CA PRO A 117 16.42 -13.46 10.73
C PRO A 117 17.67 -13.04 9.94
N GLU A 118 18.86 -13.36 10.44
CA GLU A 118 20.14 -13.09 9.78
C GLU A 118 20.30 -13.93 8.50
N GLY A 119 19.85 -15.19 8.53
CA GLY A 119 19.83 -16.05 7.35
C GLY A 119 18.90 -15.52 6.26
N HIS A 120 17.73 -14.99 6.63
CA HIS A 120 16.82 -14.32 5.69
C HIS A 120 17.47 -13.08 5.07
N ALA A 121 18.14 -12.24 5.88
CA ALA A 121 18.83 -11.05 5.38
C ALA A 121 19.95 -11.41 4.38
N ALA A 122 20.67 -12.51 4.62
CA ALA A 122 21.70 -12.98 3.70
C ALA A 122 21.13 -13.41 2.33
N VAL A 123 19.95 -14.06 2.32
CA VAL A 123 19.27 -14.43 1.07
C VAL A 123 18.83 -13.18 0.29
N VAL A 124 18.25 -12.20 0.97
CA VAL A 124 17.85 -10.92 0.35
C VAL A 124 19.07 -10.23 -0.28
N ALA A 125 20.19 -10.15 0.44
CA ALA A 125 21.42 -9.55 -0.09
C ALA A 125 21.95 -10.26 -1.34
N MET A 126 21.80 -11.59 -1.42
CA MET A 126 22.19 -12.36 -2.61
C MET A 126 21.29 -12.06 -3.81
N ILE A 127 19.98 -11.94 -3.59
CA ILE A 127 19.02 -11.56 -4.63
C ILE A 127 19.35 -10.18 -5.19
N GLU A 128 19.62 -9.20 -4.33
CA GLU A 128 20.05 -7.85 -4.75
C GLU A 128 21.34 -7.88 -5.58
N GLN A 129 22.30 -8.73 -5.19
CA GLN A 129 23.55 -8.87 -5.91
C GLN A 129 23.34 -9.44 -7.33
N VAL A 130 22.49 -10.45 -7.48
CA VAL A 130 22.14 -11.02 -8.79
C VAL A 130 21.47 -9.96 -9.67
N GLN A 131 20.51 -9.20 -9.13
CA GLN A 131 19.84 -8.12 -9.87
C GLN A 131 20.83 -7.07 -10.37
N ARG A 132 21.81 -6.68 -9.54
CA ARG A 132 22.88 -5.76 -9.95
C ARG A 132 23.69 -6.30 -11.13
N LEU A 133 24.06 -7.58 -11.09
CA LEU A 133 24.82 -8.23 -12.16
C LEU A 133 24.01 -8.29 -13.46
N GLU A 134 22.73 -8.65 -13.38
CA GLU A 134 21.85 -8.69 -14.55
C GLU A 134 21.61 -7.31 -15.15
N ALA A 135 21.40 -6.28 -14.32
CA ALA A 135 21.25 -4.90 -14.78
C ALA A 135 22.53 -4.41 -15.47
N ALA A 136 23.70 -4.72 -14.93
CA ALA A 136 24.99 -4.39 -15.53
C ALA A 136 25.22 -5.12 -16.87
N ALA A 137 24.75 -6.37 -17.00
CA ALA A 137 24.82 -7.13 -18.24
C ALA A 137 23.85 -6.59 -19.32
N ARG A 138 22.65 -6.16 -18.93
CA ARG A 138 21.66 -5.55 -19.84
C ARG A 138 22.18 -4.23 -20.44
N ARG A 139 22.68 -3.32 -19.59
CA ARG A 139 23.26 -2.03 -20.04
C ARG A 139 24.36 -2.22 -21.09
N ARG A 140 25.29 -3.15 -20.86
CA ARG A 140 26.36 -3.47 -21.83
C ARG A 140 25.81 -3.94 -23.18
N ARG A 141 24.72 -4.72 -23.19
CA ARG A 141 24.10 -5.20 -24.45
C ARG A 141 23.41 -4.08 -25.20
N ASP A 142 22.80 -3.14 -24.49
CA ASP A 142 22.09 -2.01 -25.08
C ASP A 142 23.09 -0.99 -25.67
N ASP A 143 24.19 -0.70 -24.96
CA ASP A 143 25.29 0.14 -25.47
C ASP A 143 25.89 -0.45 -26.75
N GLN A 144 26.18 -1.76 -26.76
CA GLN A 144 26.70 -2.47 -27.93
C GLN A 144 25.73 -2.43 -29.14
N ARG A 145 24.41 -2.46 -28.90
CA ARG A 145 23.40 -2.36 -29.96
C ARG A 145 23.36 -0.97 -30.58
N HIS A 146 23.40 0.08 -29.76
CA HIS A 146 23.39 1.46 -30.24
C HIS A 146 24.65 1.81 -31.05
N ASP A 147 25.82 1.27 -30.67
CA ASP A 147 27.07 1.47 -31.41
C ASP A 147 27.01 0.82 -32.81
N LEU A 148 26.39 -0.36 -32.93
CA LEU A 148 26.22 -1.06 -34.21
C LEU A 148 25.22 -0.35 -35.13
N GLU A 149 24.12 0.17 -34.59
CA GLU A 149 23.12 0.91 -35.36
C GLU A 149 23.66 2.27 -35.85
N ARG A 150 24.49 2.96 -35.04
CA ARG A 150 25.19 4.19 -35.46
C ARG A 150 26.20 3.95 -36.57
N SER A 151 26.87 2.80 -36.55
CA SER A 151 27.83 2.43 -37.60
C SER A 151 27.16 2.03 -38.92
N ALA A 152 25.91 1.56 -38.89
CA ALA A 152 25.16 1.15 -40.08
C ALA A 152 24.39 2.30 -40.77
N ALA A 153 24.14 3.40 -40.06
CA ALA A 153 23.45 4.59 -40.58
C ALA A 153 24.41 5.68 -41.10
N GLY A 154 25.71 5.41 -41.11
CA GLY A 154 26.77 6.36 -41.46
C GLY A 154 27.45 6.16 -42.81
N ASP A 155 26.90 5.33 -43.70
CA ASP A 155 27.38 5.11 -45.08
C ASP A 155 26.41 5.71 -46.11
#